data_AF-A0A7S0B244-F1
#
_entry.id   AF-A0A7S0B244-F1
#
_cell.length_a   1.000
_cell.length_b   1.000
_cell.length_c   1.000
_cell.angle_alpha   90.00
_cell.angle_beta   90.00
_cell.angle_gamma   90.00
#
_symmetry.space_group_name_H-M   'P 1'
#
loop_
_entity.id
_entity.type
_entity.pdbx_description
1 polymer ?
#
loop_
_entity_poly.entity_id
_entity_poly.type
_entity_poly.pdbx_seq_one_letter_code
_entity_poly.pdbx_strand_id
1 'polypeptide(L)'
;GDDRGDRFLGDRHSDLVNIAATFDKIFKADNVADIMEGLREVSSAEPQDIEEKECSDVAATLLGDMESQSPLALCAIHSLMAKGDRKRRSETLESCMEREKIVQMNLLRGEDFRRWAESSTDEGYFKDWKHKTVKDVTKDEVEALFVQA
;
A
#
# COMPACT_ATOMS: atom_id res chain seq x y z
N GLY A 1 -2.51 -55.42 5.51
CA GLY A 1 -2.55 -54.44 4.41
C GLY A 1 -4.00 -54.17 4.10
N ASP A 2 -4.46 -52.93 4.22
CA ASP A 2 -4.48 -51.99 3.12
C ASP A 2 -4.89 -50.63 3.69
N ASP A 3 -3.91 -49.75 3.89
CA ASP A 3 -4.05 -48.41 4.47
C ASP A 3 -4.11 -47.37 3.34
N ARG A 4 -5.10 -47.54 2.45
CA ARG A 4 -5.29 -46.73 1.22
C ARG A 4 -6.61 -45.97 1.22
N GLY A 5 -6.97 -45.40 2.37
CA GLY A 5 -8.18 -44.59 2.52
C GLY A 5 -7.95 -43.06 2.54
N ASP A 6 -6.76 -42.58 2.89
CA ASP A 6 -6.63 -41.20 3.41
C ASP A 6 -5.79 -40.24 2.53
N ARG A 7 -5.68 -40.53 1.23
CA ARG A 7 -4.86 -39.73 0.28
C ARG A 7 -5.66 -38.88 -0.72
N PHE A 8 -6.92 -38.58 -0.41
CA PHE A 8 -7.83 -37.87 -1.34
C PHE A 8 -8.58 -36.67 -0.75
N LEU A 9 -8.10 -36.11 0.35
CA LEU A 9 -8.37 -34.73 0.72
C LEU A 9 -7.07 -33.95 0.55
N GLY A 10 -6.63 -33.83 -0.71
CA GLY A 10 -5.59 -32.88 -1.07
C GLY A 10 -6.02 -31.51 -0.56
N ASP A 11 -5.19 -30.98 0.32
CA ASP A 11 -5.40 -29.74 1.04
C ASP A 11 -5.90 -28.65 0.08
N ARG A 12 -7.07 -28.08 0.35
CA ARG A 12 -7.60 -26.95 -0.42
C ARG A 12 -6.97 -25.64 0.06
N HIS A 13 -5.71 -25.69 0.50
CA HIS A 13 -4.92 -24.53 0.87
C HIS A 13 -4.51 -23.79 -0.42
N SER A 14 -4.80 -22.50 -0.46
CA SER A 14 -4.30 -21.60 -1.50
C SER A 14 -3.45 -20.56 -0.82
N ASP A 15 -2.14 -20.61 -1.05
CA ASP A 15 -1.17 -19.68 -0.47
C ASP A 15 -1.59 -18.22 -0.71
N LEU A 16 -2.11 -17.93 -1.90
CA LEU A 16 -2.66 -16.61 -2.25
C LEU A 16 -3.84 -16.20 -1.34
N VAL A 17 -4.74 -17.11 -0.99
CA VAL A 17 -5.90 -16.81 -0.14
C VAL A 17 -5.47 -16.58 1.31
N ASN A 18 -4.48 -17.33 1.80
CA ASN A 18 -3.93 -17.15 3.15
C ASN A 18 -3.17 -15.83 3.27
N ILE A 19 -2.30 -15.54 2.30
CA ILE A 19 -1.63 -14.24 2.16
C ILE A 19 -2.68 -13.11 2.13
N ALA A 20 -3.70 -13.23 1.27
CA ALA A 20 -4.76 -12.22 1.19
C ALA A 20 -5.51 -12.04 2.51
N ALA A 21 -5.81 -13.12 3.24
CA ALA A 21 -6.49 -13.05 4.53
C ALA A 21 -5.64 -12.37 5.61
N THR A 22 -4.33 -12.63 5.62
CA THR A 22 -3.37 -11.97 6.52
C THR A 22 -3.32 -10.46 6.25
N PHE A 23 -3.16 -10.08 4.98
CA PHE A 23 -3.00 -8.67 4.62
C PHE A 23 -4.32 -7.88 4.54
N ASP A 24 -5.48 -8.53 4.41
CA ASP A 24 -6.79 -7.86 4.34
C ASP A 24 -7.04 -6.95 5.55
N LYS A 25 -6.68 -7.40 6.76
CA LYS A 25 -6.81 -6.58 7.97
C LYS A 25 -5.86 -5.39 7.96
N ILE A 26 -4.62 -5.59 7.50
CA ILE A 26 -3.58 -4.55 7.44
C ILE A 26 -4.01 -3.45 6.47
N PHE A 27 -4.38 -3.81 5.23
CA PHE A 27 -4.76 -2.83 4.20
C PHE A 27 -6.12 -2.14 4.44
N LYS A 28 -6.91 -2.61 5.42
CA LYS A 28 -8.15 -1.95 5.86
C LYS A 28 -7.92 -0.86 6.91
N ALA A 29 -6.69 -0.61 7.34
CA ALA A 29 -6.40 0.45 8.29
C ALA A 29 -6.73 1.85 7.73
N ASP A 30 -7.05 2.77 8.63
CA ASP A 30 -7.58 4.09 8.31
C ASP A 30 -6.53 5.06 7.73
N ASN A 31 -5.25 4.72 7.82
CA ASN A 31 -4.15 5.53 7.31
C ASN A 31 -2.93 4.68 6.94
N VAL A 32 -2.03 5.26 6.14
CA VAL A 32 -0.83 4.59 5.64
C VAL A 32 0.15 4.22 6.76
N ALA A 33 0.24 5.02 7.82
CA ALA A 33 1.16 4.74 8.92
C ALA A 33 0.79 3.43 9.63
N ASP A 34 -0.50 3.19 9.85
CA ASP A 34 -1.00 1.97 10.47
C ASP A 34 -0.83 0.75 9.54
N ILE A 35 -0.99 0.92 8.22
CA ILE A 35 -0.69 -0.13 7.23
C ILE A 35 0.79 -0.52 7.33
N MET A 36 1.69 0.46 7.29
CA MET A 36 3.14 0.20 7.36
C MET A 36 3.55 -0.41 8.70
N GLU A 37 2.91 -0.04 9.80
CA GLU A 37 3.14 -0.67 11.10
C GLU A 37 2.69 -2.13 11.10
N GLY A 38 1.51 -2.45 10.58
CA GLY A 38 1.05 -3.83 10.46
C GLY A 38 1.95 -4.69 9.57
N LEU A 39 2.47 -4.15 8.47
CA LEU A 39 3.48 -4.83 7.65
C LEU A 39 4.78 -5.07 8.44
N ARG A 40 5.22 -4.08 9.23
CA ARG A 40 6.41 -4.19 10.06
C ARG A 40 6.25 -5.27 11.13
N GLU A 41 5.10 -5.34 11.80
CA GLU A 41 4.77 -6.38 12.78
C GLU A 41 4.86 -7.78 12.17
N VAL A 42 4.24 -8.00 11.00
CA VAL A 42 4.30 -9.30 10.30
C VAL A 42 5.71 -9.65 9.88
N SER A 43 6.46 -8.71 9.29
CA SER A 43 7.83 -8.94 8.83
C SER A 43 8.87 -9.16 9.94
N SER A 44 8.55 -8.74 11.18
CA SER A 44 9.44 -8.87 12.34
C SER A 44 9.12 -10.08 13.22
N ALA A 45 8.00 -10.77 12.95
CA ALA A 45 7.61 -11.96 13.71
C ALA A 45 8.52 -13.15 13.37
N GLU A 46 8.77 -14.03 14.35
CA GLU A 46 9.50 -15.27 14.11
C GLU A 46 8.56 -16.33 13.51
N PRO A 47 8.74 -16.72 12.23
CA PRO A 47 7.83 -17.62 11.55
C PRO A 47 7.94 -19.05 12.11
N GLN A 48 6.81 -19.68 12.35
CA GLN A 48 6.73 -21.05 12.88
C GLN A 48 6.71 -22.12 11.79
N ASP A 49 6.32 -21.75 10.57
CA ASP A 49 6.27 -22.62 9.40
C ASP A 49 6.61 -21.90 8.09
N ILE A 50 6.50 -22.61 6.97
CA ILE A 50 6.83 -22.08 5.64
C ILE A 50 5.80 -21.03 5.20
N GLU A 51 4.51 -21.20 5.52
CA GLU A 51 3.46 -20.25 5.12
C GLU A 51 3.63 -18.91 5.86
N GLU A 52 3.94 -18.95 7.15
CA GLU A 52 4.25 -17.75 7.94
C GLU A 52 5.52 -17.06 7.44
N LYS A 53 6.53 -17.83 7.04
CA LYS A 53 7.75 -17.28 6.44
C LYS A 53 7.46 -16.56 5.14
N GLU A 54 6.65 -17.14 4.26
CA GLU A 54 6.23 -16.49 3.00
C GLU A 54 5.44 -15.21 3.27
N CYS A 55 4.56 -15.20 4.26
CA CYS A 55 3.85 -13.98 4.68
C CYS A 55 4.82 -12.92 5.20
N SER A 56 5.81 -13.31 6.01
CA SER A 56 6.85 -12.41 6.51
C SER A 56 7.68 -11.81 5.38
N ASP A 57 8.11 -12.62 4.41
CA ASP A 57 8.91 -12.17 3.26
C ASP A 57 8.10 -11.19 2.39
N VAL A 58 6.83 -11.48 2.11
CA VAL A 58 5.93 -10.57 1.38
C VAL A 58 5.73 -9.26 2.14
N ALA A 59 5.52 -9.31 3.47
CA ALA A 59 5.36 -8.11 4.28
C ALA A 59 6.62 -7.23 4.24
N ALA A 60 7.81 -7.84 4.31
CA ALA A 60 9.08 -7.14 4.22
C ALA A 60 9.28 -6.46 2.86
N THR A 61 8.94 -7.15 1.75
CA THR A 61 8.99 -6.56 0.41
C THR A 61 8.03 -5.37 0.28
N LEU A 62 6.76 -5.55 0.67
CA LEU A 62 5.76 -4.47 0.60
C LEU A 62 6.17 -3.25 1.44
N LEU A 63 6.69 -3.49 2.66
CA LEU A 63 7.16 -2.41 3.52
C LEU A 63 8.35 -1.66 2.90
N GLY A 64 9.35 -2.39 2.38
CA GLY A 64 10.51 -1.79 1.73
C GLY A 64 10.14 -0.98 0.48
N ASP A 65 9.21 -1.51 -0.33
CA ASP A 65 8.69 -0.80 -1.49
C ASP A 65 7.98 0.50 -1.06
N MET A 66 7.13 0.46 -0.05
CA MET A 66 6.46 1.65 0.48
C MET A 66 7.46 2.67 1.06
N GLU A 67 8.46 2.23 1.82
CA GLU A 67 9.49 3.11 2.38
C GLU A 67 10.35 3.82 1.31
N SER A 68 10.38 3.29 0.08
CA SER A 68 11.10 3.92 -1.04
C SER A 68 10.31 5.04 -1.75
N GLN A 69 9.00 5.13 -1.52
CA GLN A 69 8.12 6.08 -2.22
C GLN A 69 8.03 7.44 -1.54
N SER A 70 7.53 8.46 -2.27
CA SER A 70 7.13 9.73 -1.68
C SER A 70 6.04 9.50 -0.61
N PRO A 71 6.25 9.93 0.64
CA PRO A 71 5.24 9.78 1.68
C PRO A 71 3.93 10.50 1.35
N LEU A 72 4.01 11.68 0.72
CA LEU A 72 2.82 12.42 0.30
C LEU A 72 2.03 11.66 -0.76
N ALA A 73 2.72 11.06 -1.75
CA ALA A 73 2.07 10.27 -2.79
C ALA A 73 1.36 9.04 -2.22
N LEU A 74 1.97 8.33 -1.26
CA LEU A 74 1.33 7.20 -0.58
C LEU A 74 0.04 7.61 0.13
N CYS A 75 0.08 8.70 0.91
CA CYS A 75 -1.10 9.22 1.60
C CYS A 75 -2.20 9.67 0.62
N ALA A 76 -1.82 10.25 -0.52
CA ALA A 76 -2.75 10.65 -1.58
C ALA A 76 -3.43 9.44 -2.24
N ILE A 77 -2.68 8.38 -2.56
CA ILE A 77 -3.20 7.13 -3.13
C ILE A 77 -4.16 6.45 -2.16
N HIS A 78 -3.80 6.33 -0.88
CA HIS A 78 -4.70 5.79 0.14
C HIS A 78 -6.01 6.59 0.23
N SER A 79 -5.92 7.92 0.21
CA SER A 79 -7.09 8.80 0.20
C SER A 79 -7.96 8.65 -1.05
N LEU A 80 -7.35 8.44 -2.23
CA LEU A 80 -8.07 8.15 -3.48
C LEU A 80 -8.85 6.84 -3.38
N MET A 81 -8.21 5.78 -2.87
CA MET A 81 -8.84 4.46 -2.67
C MET A 81 -10.02 4.55 -1.69
N ALA A 82 -9.86 5.26 -0.57
CA ALA A 82 -10.92 5.45 0.42
C ALA A 82 -12.11 6.28 -0.11
N LYS A 83 -11.85 7.23 -1.03
CA LYS A 83 -12.88 8.03 -1.69
C LYS A 83 -13.57 7.27 -2.82
N GLY A 84 -12.87 6.37 -3.52
CA GLY A 84 -13.41 5.53 -4.60
C GLY A 84 -14.17 4.28 -4.13
N ASP A 85 -14.25 4.01 -2.82
CA ASP A 85 -14.97 2.85 -2.30
C ASP A 85 -16.45 2.88 -2.72
N ARG A 86 -16.87 1.83 -3.45
CA ARG A 86 -18.22 1.61 -3.99
C ARG A 86 -19.33 1.63 -2.94
N LYS A 87 -19.01 1.49 -1.65
CA LYS A 87 -19.99 1.72 -0.58
C LYS A 87 -20.55 3.15 -0.61
N ARG A 88 -19.85 4.10 -1.23
CA ARG A 88 -20.35 5.43 -1.56
C ARG A 88 -21.20 5.35 -2.83
N ARG A 89 -22.52 5.30 -2.65
CA ARG A 89 -23.53 5.12 -3.71
C ARG A 89 -23.47 6.12 -4.89
N SER A 90 -22.65 7.16 -4.81
CA SER A 90 -22.51 8.23 -5.82
C SER A 90 -21.23 8.17 -6.64
N GLU A 91 -20.29 7.27 -6.33
CA GLU A 91 -19.03 7.20 -7.08
C GLU A 91 -19.22 6.42 -8.39
N THR A 92 -18.80 7.03 -9.50
CA THR A 92 -18.72 6.42 -10.82
C THR A 92 -17.25 6.33 -11.26
N LEU A 93 -16.98 5.58 -12.33
CA LEU A 93 -15.63 5.54 -12.91
C LEU A 93 -15.18 6.95 -13.31
N GLU A 94 -16.08 7.73 -13.92
CA GLU A 94 -15.80 9.10 -14.35
C GLU A 94 -15.48 10.02 -13.17
N SER A 95 -16.21 9.92 -12.05
CA SER A 95 -15.90 10.73 -10.85
C SER A 95 -14.57 10.33 -10.22
N CYS A 96 -14.21 9.04 -10.24
CA CYS A 96 -12.89 8.59 -9.81
C CYS A 96 -11.79 9.14 -10.72
N MET A 97 -11.94 9.02 -12.05
CA MET A 97 -10.94 9.51 -13.01
C MET A 97 -10.70 11.01 -12.93
N GLU A 98 -11.75 11.83 -12.79
CA GLU A 98 -11.58 13.28 -12.66
C GLU A 98 -10.85 13.64 -11.37
N ARG A 99 -11.17 12.95 -10.28
CA ARG A 99 -10.49 13.13 -8.99
C ARG A 99 -9.02 12.69 -9.05
N GLU A 100 -8.73 11.54 -9.65
CA GLU A 100 -7.37 11.02 -9.85
C GLU A 100 -6.54 11.99 -10.68
N LYS A 101 -7.11 12.53 -11.77
CA LYS A 101 -6.45 13.53 -12.62
C LYS A 101 -6.06 14.78 -11.83
N ILE A 102 -6.95 15.31 -10.99
CA ILE A 102 -6.64 16.49 -10.16
C ILE A 102 -5.46 16.20 -9.22
N VAL A 103 -5.52 15.07 -8.50
CA VAL A 103 -4.46 14.67 -7.56
C VAL A 103 -3.13 14.46 -8.28
N GLN A 104 -3.12 13.74 -9.41
CA GLN A 104 -1.92 13.51 -10.21
C GLN A 104 -1.32 14.81 -10.73
N MET A 105 -2.13 15.73 -11.25
CA MET A 105 -1.65 17.03 -11.71
C MET A 105 -1.01 17.85 -10.58
N ASN A 106 -1.60 17.80 -9.39
CA ASN A 106 -1.05 18.49 -8.22
C ASN A 106 0.24 17.84 -7.71
N LEU A 107 0.36 16.50 -7.73
CA LEU A 107 1.60 15.79 -7.41
C LEU A 107 2.73 16.11 -8.41
N LEU A 108 2.42 16.14 -9.72
CA LEU A 108 3.38 16.46 -10.78
C LEU A 108 3.87 17.92 -10.72
N ARG A 109 3.05 18.84 -10.21
CA ARG A 109 3.45 20.23 -9.94
C ARG A 109 4.16 20.39 -8.59
N GLY A 110 4.15 19.35 -7.76
CA GLY A 110 4.67 19.35 -6.41
C GLY A 110 6.20 19.27 -6.35
N GLU A 111 6.72 19.57 -5.16
CA GLU A 111 8.15 19.59 -4.90
C GLU A 111 8.81 18.21 -5.01
N ASP A 112 8.15 17.15 -4.55
CA ASP A 112 8.68 15.79 -4.59
C ASP A 112 8.98 15.34 -6.02
N PHE A 113 8.05 15.55 -6.95
CA PHE A 113 8.25 15.22 -8.35
C PHE A 113 9.41 16.03 -8.94
N ARG A 114 9.45 17.35 -8.68
CA ARG A 114 10.53 18.22 -9.16
C ARG A 114 11.90 17.74 -8.69
N ARG A 115 12.05 17.48 -7.38
CA ARG A 115 13.31 17.02 -6.80
C ARG A 115 13.72 15.65 -7.36
N TRP A 116 12.78 14.72 -7.48
CA TRP A 116 13.03 13.41 -8.08
C TRP A 116 13.48 13.54 -9.54
N ALA A 117 12.77 14.31 -10.36
CA ALA A 117 13.09 14.53 -11.77
C ALA A 117 14.47 15.19 -11.98
N GLU A 118 14.89 16.06 -11.07
CA GLU A 118 16.21 16.72 -11.09
C GLU A 118 17.35 15.81 -10.58
N SER A 119 17.04 14.76 -9.82
CA SER A 119 18.04 13.97 -9.08
C SER A 119 18.90 13.04 -9.93
N SER A 120 18.52 12.79 -11.19
CA SER A 120 19.14 11.76 -12.06
C SER A 120 19.21 10.36 -11.41
N THR A 121 18.43 10.13 -10.34
CA THR A 121 18.41 8.88 -9.59
C THR A 121 17.37 7.95 -10.19
N ASP A 122 17.69 6.67 -10.27
CA ASP A 122 16.77 5.64 -10.73
C ASP A 122 15.53 5.56 -9.82
N GLU A 123 14.42 5.11 -10.41
CA GLU A 123 13.18 4.81 -9.70
C GLU A 123 13.45 3.85 -8.52
N GLY A 124 12.89 4.15 -7.35
CA GLY A 124 13.08 3.36 -6.12
C GLY A 124 14.33 3.69 -5.28
N TYR A 125 15.28 4.49 -5.79
CA TYR A 125 16.50 4.84 -5.05
C TYR A 125 16.51 6.28 -4.51
N PHE A 126 15.58 7.13 -4.95
CA PHE A 126 15.49 8.51 -4.50
C PHE A 126 14.96 8.59 -3.06
N LYS A 127 15.66 9.35 -2.19
CA LYS A 127 15.35 9.47 -0.75
C LYS A 127 15.18 10.90 -0.26
N ASP A 128 15.31 11.88 -1.16
CA ASP A 128 15.23 13.31 -0.85
C ASP A 128 13.83 13.90 -1.04
N TRP A 129 12.83 13.08 -0.73
CA TRP A 129 11.44 13.49 -0.54
C TRP A 129 11.35 14.64 0.50
N LYS A 130 10.36 15.52 0.33
CA LYS A 130 10.02 16.62 1.23
C LYS A 130 9.80 16.11 2.65
N HIS A 131 9.03 15.04 2.76
CA HIS A 131 8.72 14.35 4.01
C HIS A 131 9.60 13.11 4.16
N LYS A 132 10.07 12.83 5.38
CA LYS A 132 10.90 11.64 5.64
C LYS A 132 10.07 10.41 5.98
N THR A 133 8.89 10.61 6.56
CA THR A 133 7.96 9.53 6.88
C THR A 133 6.52 9.95 6.55
N VAL A 134 5.62 8.96 6.43
CA VAL A 134 4.17 9.21 6.25
C VAL A 134 3.53 9.90 7.46
N LYS A 135 4.16 9.82 8.64
CA LYS A 135 3.70 10.50 9.87
C LYS A 135 3.94 12.02 9.83
N ASP A 136 4.88 12.46 8.99
CA ASP A 136 5.20 13.89 8.81
C ASP A 136 4.21 14.59 7.85
N VAL A 137 3.45 13.81 7.07
CA VAL A 137 2.48 14.31 6.11
C VAL A 137 1.20 14.73 6.84
N THR A 138 0.83 16.00 6.72
CA THR A 138 -0.39 16.49 7.35
C THR A 138 -1.64 16.16 6.53
N LYS A 139 -2.79 16.08 7.20
CA LYS A 139 -4.09 15.89 6.54
C LYS A 139 -4.39 17.03 5.57
N ASP A 140 -4.09 18.27 5.95
CA ASP A 140 -4.34 19.46 5.13
C ASP A 140 -3.52 19.42 3.83
N GLU A 141 -2.26 18.96 3.89
CA GLU A 141 -1.44 18.76 2.68
C GLU A 141 -2.04 17.73 1.72
N VAL A 142 -2.58 16.64 2.25
CA VAL A 142 -3.24 15.61 1.44
C VAL A 142 -4.53 16.18 0.85
N GLU A 143 -5.35 16.88 1.63
CA GLU A 143 -6.61 17.47 1.17
C GLU A 143 -6.39 18.55 0.11
N ALA A 144 -5.31 19.33 0.22
CA ALA A 144 -4.94 20.32 -0.79
C ALA A 144 -4.72 19.70 -2.18
N LEU A 145 -4.28 18.44 -2.26
CA LEU A 145 -4.12 17.75 -3.55
C LEU A 145 -5.44 17.49 -4.27
N PHE A 146 -6.58 17.52 -3.58
CA PHE A 146 -7.90 17.27 -4.17
C PHE A 146 -8.59 18.56 -4.67
N VAL A 147 -7.97 19.72 -4.47
CA VAL A 147 -8.51 21.00 -4.91
C VAL A 147 -7.97 21.32 -6.30
N GLN A 148 -8.85 21.80 -7.18
CA GLN A 148 -8.44 22.28 -8.51
C GLN A 148 -7.60 23.56 -8.34
N ALA A 149 -6.33 23.49 -8.74
CA ALA A 149 -5.39 24.61 -8.74
C ALA A 149 -5.65 25.59 -9.89
#